data_AF-A0A8T5GEQ9-F1
#
_entry.id   AF-A0A8T5GEQ9-F1
#
_cell.length_a   1.000
_cell.length_b   1.000
_cell.length_c   1.000
_cell.angle_alpha   90.00
_cell.angle_beta   90.00
_cell.angle_gamma   90.00
#
_symmetry.space_group_name_H-M   'P 1'
#
loop_
_entity.id
_entity.type
_entity.pdbx_description
1 polymer ?
#
loop_
_entity_poly.entity_id
_entity_poly.type
_entity_poly.pdbx_seq_one_letter_code
_entity_poly.pdbx_strand_id
1 'polypeptide(L)'
;MGIYDVPIAYLIEETAEKLKTDIEEPEFTKYVKTGVHRERAPQRDDWFYVRMASILYRAYKWNVIGTERLRSYYGGKRNRGVKEEHQYKASGKVIRSAVQKLEAGGYLEKAQP
;
A
#
# COMPACT_ATOMS: atom_id res chain seq x y z
N MET A 1 -15.11 -20.55 5.90
CA MET A 1 -14.22 -20.22 4.77
C MET A 1 -13.17 -19.26 5.29
N GLY A 2 -11.90 -19.64 5.20
CA GLY A 2 -10.79 -18.84 5.68
C GLY A 2 -10.34 -17.80 4.65
N ILE A 3 -9.55 -16.82 5.09
CA ILE A 3 -8.98 -15.77 4.22
C ILE A 3 -8.12 -16.36 3.09
N TYR A 4 -7.56 -17.56 3.28
CA TYR A 4 -6.73 -18.25 2.29
C TYR A 4 -7.53 -18.99 1.20
N ASP A 5 -8.83 -19.19 1.40
CA ASP A 5 -9.69 -19.94 0.47
C ASP A 5 -10.29 -19.04 -0.64
N VAL A 6 -10.11 -17.71 -0.53
CA VAL A 6 -10.64 -16.70 -1.45
C VAL A 6 -9.51 -16.18 -2.34
N PRO A 7 -9.75 -15.99 -3.66
CA PRO A 7 -8.81 -15.29 -4.52
C PRO A 7 -8.44 -13.90 -3.97
N ILE A 8 -7.14 -13.66 -3.83
CA ILE A 8 -6.61 -12.45 -3.18
C ILE A 8 -7.06 -11.16 -3.90
N ALA A 9 -7.15 -11.20 -5.23
CA ALA A 9 -7.56 -10.04 -6.02
C ALA A 9 -8.98 -9.58 -5.62
N TYR A 10 -9.91 -10.53 -5.51
CA TYR A 10 -11.28 -10.26 -5.11
C TYR A 10 -11.35 -9.71 -3.67
N LEU A 11 -10.59 -10.31 -2.74
CA LEU A 11 -10.52 -9.82 -1.36
C LEU A 11 -10.01 -8.38 -1.27
N ILE A 12 -9.00 -8.01 -2.06
CA ILE A 12 -8.42 -6.66 -2.05
C ILE A 12 -9.42 -5.65 -2.62
N GLU A 13 -10.16 -6.00 -3.68
CA GLU A 13 -11.15 -5.11 -4.29
C GLU A 13 -12.31 -4.83 -3.33
N GLU A 14 -12.93 -5.88 -2.79
CA GLU A 14 -14.01 -5.77 -1.80
C GLU A 14 -13.59 -4.98 -0.55
N THR A 15 -12.36 -5.20 -0.09
CA THR A 15 -11.83 -4.44 1.06
C THR A 15 -11.58 -2.98 0.69
N ALA A 16 -11.12 -2.70 -0.52
CA ALA A 16 -10.90 -1.33 -0.98
C ALA A 16 -12.21 -0.54 -1.08
N GLU A 17 -13.29 -1.18 -1.53
CA GLU A 17 -14.61 -0.56 -1.58
C GLU A 17 -15.13 -0.20 -0.18
N LYS A 18 -15.00 -1.10 0.80
CA LYS A 18 -15.37 -0.82 2.20
C LYS A 18 -14.56 0.33 2.79
N LEU A 19 -13.25 0.34 2.55
CA LEU A 19 -12.36 1.40 3.05
C LEU A 19 -12.65 2.77 2.42
N LYS A 20 -13.27 2.81 1.24
CA LYS A 20 -13.64 4.05 0.57
C LYS A 20 -14.74 4.81 1.32
N THR A 21 -15.63 4.10 2.01
CA THR A 21 -16.70 4.70 2.81
C THR A 21 -16.17 5.24 4.14
N ASP A 22 -15.19 4.57 4.74
CA ASP A 22 -14.72 4.90 6.09
C ASP A 22 -13.58 5.91 6.13
N ILE A 23 -12.72 5.95 5.10
CA ILE A 23 -11.46 6.68 5.12
C ILE A 23 -11.40 7.72 4.01
N GLU A 24 -11.18 8.98 4.39
CA GLU A 24 -10.87 10.03 3.44
C GLU A 24 -9.44 9.93 2.88
N GLU A 25 -9.34 9.95 1.55
CA GLU A 25 -8.08 9.97 0.82
C GLU A 25 -7.33 11.30 1.03
N PRO A 26 -6.01 11.26 1.33
CA PRO A 26 -5.20 12.47 1.42
C PRO A 26 -5.09 13.20 0.07
N GLU A 27 -5.15 14.53 0.06
CA GLU A 27 -5.14 15.35 -1.18
C GLU A 27 -3.92 15.09 -2.09
N PHE A 28 -2.74 14.85 -1.51
CA PHE A 28 -1.51 14.66 -2.29
C PHE A 28 -1.53 13.42 -3.19
N THR A 29 -2.37 12.42 -2.90
CA THR A 29 -2.46 11.16 -3.66
C THR A 29 -2.75 11.37 -5.14
N LYS A 30 -3.52 12.40 -5.49
CA LYS A 30 -3.88 12.77 -6.86
C LYS A 30 -2.70 13.22 -7.71
N TYR A 31 -1.65 13.73 -7.06
CA TYR A 31 -0.52 14.35 -7.73
C TYR A 31 0.77 13.53 -7.66
N VAL A 32 0.77 12.41 -6.93
CA VAL A 32 1.99 11.64 -6.67
C VAL A 32 1.97 10.29 -7.39
N LYS A 33 3.18 9.81 -7.66
CA LYS A 33 3.43 8.41 -8.00
C LYS A 33 3.60 7.55 -6.75
N THR A 34 3.37 6.25 -6.90
CA THR A 34 3.50 5.25 -5.82
C THR A 34 4.94 5.11 -5.28
N GLY A 35 5.94 5.43 -6.10
CA GLY A 35 7.34 5.38 -5.70
C GLY A 35 8.29 5.89 -6.76
N VAL A 36 9.56 6.06 -6.38
CA VAL A 36 10.62 6.55 -7.27
C VAL A 36 10.84 5.64 -8.48
N HIS A 37 10.55 4.34 -8.33
CA HIS A 37 10.68 3.33 -9.37
C HIS A 37 9.60 3.41 -10.47
N ARG A 38 8.51 4.17 -10.27
CA ARG A 38 7.51 4.39 -11.31
C ARG A 38 7.80 5.67 -12.09
N GLU A 39 7.48 5.64 -13.38
CA GLU A 39 7.59 6.80 -14.27
C GLU A 39 6.30 7.62 -14.28
N ARG A 40 5.15 6.93 -14.37
CA ARG A 40 3.82 7.56 -14.42
C ARG A 40 3.06 7.39 -13.10
N ALA A 41 2.10 8.27 -12.87
CA ALA A 41 1.13 8.12 -11.80
C ALA A 41 0.23 6.88 -12.06
N PRO A 42 -0.37 6.30 -11.00
CA PRO A 42 -1.38 5.25 -11.16
C PRO A 42 -2.55 5.71 -12.03
N GLN A 43 -3.05 4.81 -12.89
CA GLN A 43 -4.20 5.11 -13.76
C GLN A 43 -5.56 4.97 -13.06
N ARG A 44 -5.60 4.16 -12.00
CA ARG A 44 -6.80 3.89 -11.22
C ARG A 44 -6.94 4.97 -10.16
N ASP A 45 -8.07 5.67 -10.11
CA ASP A 45 -8.28 6.79 -9.17
C ASP A 45 -8.27 6.32 -7.71
N ASP A 46 -8.84 5.16 -7.41
CA ASP A 46 -8.91 4.57 -6.07
C ASP A 46 -7.68 3.71 -5.71
N TRP A 47 -6.54 3.94 -6.37
CA TRP A 47 -5.32 3.18 -6.15
C TRP A 47 -4.82 3.22 -4.69
N PHE A 48 -5.10 4.32 -3.97
CA PHE A 48 -4.72 4.46 -2.57
C PHE A 48 -5.48 3.48 -1.68
N TYR A 49 -6.79 3.28 -1.93
CA TYR A 49 -7.63 2.31 -1.22
C TYR A 49 -7.19 0.88 -1.50
N VAL A 50 -6.91 0.55 -2.77
CA VAL A 50 -6.33 -0.74 -3.15
C VAL A 50 -5.00 -0.97 -2.44
N ARG A 51 -4.19 0.08 -2.26
CA ARG A 51 -2.93 -0.02 -1.52
C ARG A 51 -3.18 -0.27 -0.03
N MET A 52 -4.15 0.39 0.59
CA MET A 52 -4.53 0.17 1.98
C MET A 52 -5.03 -1.26 2.21
N ALA A 53 -5.94 -1.76 1.38
CA ALA A 53 -6.43 -3.14 1.44
C ALA A 53 -5.28 -4.16 1.32
N SER A 54 -4.36 -3.93 0.37
CA SER A 54 -3.15 -4.76 0.21
C SER A 54 -2.23 -4.70 1.44
N ILE A 55 -2.14 -3.57 2.14
CA ILE A 55 -1.37 -3.43 3.39
C ILE A 55 -2.04 -4.23 4.51
N LEU A 56 -3.36 -4.17 4.66
CA LEU A 56 -4.09 -4.96 5.65
C LEU A 56 -3.90 -6.47 5.45
N TYR A 57 -4.04 -6.94 4.20
CA TYR A 57 -3.78 -8.34 3.88
C TYR A 57 -2.34 -8.75 4.24
N ARG A 58 -1.37 -7.86 4.00
CA ARG A 58 0.03 -8.10 4.40
C ARG A 58 0.24 -8.08 5.90
N ALA A 59 -0.44 -7.20 6.62
CA ALA A 59 -0.41 -7.16 8.08
C ALA A 59 -0.89 -8.51 8.64
N TYR A 60 -2.03 -8.99 8.15
CA TYR A 60 -2.57 -10.30 8.51
C TYR A 60 -1.59 -11.44 8.24
N LYS A 61 -0.93 -11.46 7.08
CA LYS A 61 0.01 -12.54 6.72
C LYS A 61 1.32 -12.52 7.51
N TRP A 62 1.81 -11.35 7.91
CA TRP A 62 3.12 -11.20 8.54
C TRP A 62 3.07 -10.91 10.04
N ASN A 63 1.87 -10.77 10.61
CA ASN A 63 1.57 -10.42 12.00
C ASN A 63 2.09 -9.02 12.39
N VAL A 64 3.42 -8.85 12.40
CA VAL A 64 4.08 -7.57 12.68
C VAL A 64 4.71 -7.00 11.41
N ILE A 65 4.38 -5.75 11.10
CA ILE A 65 4.86 -5.05 9.91
C ILE A 65 5.52 -3.72 10.25
N GLY A 66 6.62 -3.43 9.56
CA GLY A 66 7.32 -2.15 9.62
C GLY A 66 7.18 -1.38 8.31
N THR A 67 7.15 -0.05 8.38
CA THR A 67 7.07 0.81 7.19
C THR A 67 8.22 0.56 6.22
N GLU A 68 9.43 0.25 6.72
CA GLU A 68 10.59 -0.02 5.87
C GLU A 68 10.47 -1.36 5.12
N ARG A 69 9.93 -2.39 5.77
CA ARG A 69 9.66 -3.68 5.12
C ARG A 69 8.60 -3.54 4.03
N LEU A 70 7.53 -2.77 4.28
CA LEU A 70 6.52 -2.46 3.28
C LEU A 70 7.09 -1.68 2.09
N ARG A 71 7.99 -0.73 2.35
CA ARG A 71 8.65 0.05 1.29
C ARG A 71 9.51 -0.80 0.37
N SER A 72 10.20 -1.79 0.92
CA SER A 72 10.96 -2.76 0.13
C SER A 72 10.03 -3.70 -0.65
N TYR A 73 8.93 -4.14 -0.04
CA TYR A 73 7.95 -5.03 -0.67
C TYR A 73 7.22 -4.39 -1.85
N TYR A 74 6.72 -3.17 -1.69
CA TYR A 74 6.07 -2.41 -2.77
C TYR A 74 7.07 -1.67 -3.67
N GLY A 75 8.36 -1.85 -3.43
CA GLY A 75 9.42 -1.34 -4.28
C GLY A 75 9.47 -2.06 -5.63
N GLY A 76 10.36 -1.63 -6.49
CA GLY A 76 10.51 -2.22 -7.82
C GLY A 76 11.81 -1.80 -8.48
N LYS A 77 12.10 -2.43 -9.62
CA LYS A 77 13.20 -2.02 -10.48
C LYS A 77 12.87 -0.66 -11.10
N ARG A 78 13.87 0.21 -11.15
CA ARG A 78 13.78 1.51 -11.83
C ARG A 78 14.69 1.50 -13.04
N ASN A 79 14.13 1.86 -14.19
CA ASN A 79 14.92 2.17 -15.38
C ASN A 79 15.71 3.47 -15.15
N ARG A 80 17.02 3.41 -15.35
CA ARG A 80 17.96 4.55 -15.19
C ARG A 80 18.47 5.08 -16.53
N GLY A 81 17.75 4.79 -17.62
CA GLY A 81 18.11 5.14 -18.99
C GLY A 81 19.18 4.19 -19.51
N VAL A 82 20.41 4.70 -19.65
CA VAL A 82 21.55 3.93 -20.19
C VAL A 82 22.22 3.06 -19.12
N LYS A 83 22.10 3.43 -17.84
CA LYS A 83 22.69 2.67 -16.72
C LYS A 83 21.81 1.49 -16.34
N GLU A 84 22.45 0.45 -15.81
CA GLU A 84 21.77 -0.75 -15.31
C GLU A 84 20.67 -0.45 -14.29
N GLU A 85 19.64 -1.29 -14.33
CA GLU A 85 18.50 -1.22 -13.42
C GLU A 85 18.89 -1.65 -12.01
N HIS A 86 18.39 -0.91 -11.02
CA HIS A 86 18.49 -1.31 -9.62
C HIS A 86 17.11 -1.30 -8.96
N GLN A 87 16.99 -2.03 -7.85
CA GLN A 87 15.80 -2.03 -7.03
C GLN A 87 15.73 -0.75 -6.19
N TYR A 88 14.61 -0.04 -6.28
CA TYR A 88 14.32 1.13 -5.46
C TYR A 88 13.07 0.88 -4.61
N LYS A 89 13.10 1.46 -3.41
CA LYS A 89 12.00 1.38 -2.44
C LYS A 89 10.80 2.21 -2.91
N ALA A 90 9.61 1.85 -2.42
CA ALA A 90 8.40 2.63 -2.60
C ALA A 90 8.43 3.94 -1.81
N SER A 91 7.47 4.83 -2.12
CA SER A 91 7.31 6.09 -1.41
C SER A 91 7.00 5.85 0.06
N GLY A 92 7.84 6.41 0.94
CA GLY A 92 7.66 6.31 2.38
C GLY A 92 6.44 7.10 2.87
N LYS A 93 6.14 8.26 2.24
CA LYS A 93 5.00 9.10 2.60
C LYS A 93 3.68 8.39 2.33
N VAL A 94 3.52 7.80 1.15
CA VAL A 94 2.30 7.06 0.77
C VAL A 94 2.03 5.92 1.75
N ILE A 95 3.04 5.07 2.01
CA ILE A 95 2.88 3.92 2.90
C ILE A 95 2.62 4.36 4.34
N ARG A 96 3.35 5.37 4.84
CA ARG A 96 3.16 5.87 6.20
C ARG A 96 1.77 6.47 6.39
N SER A 97 1.31 7.29 5.44
CA SER A 97 -0.03 7.87 5.48
C SER A 97 -1.13 6.80 5.43
N ALA A 98 -0.96 5.75 4.62
CA ALA A 98 -1.87 4.61 4.61
C ALA A 98 -1.93 3.91 5.97
N VAL A 99 -0.78 3.59 6.57
CA VAL A 99 -0.73 2.93 7.89
C VAL A 99 -1.34 3.81 8.98
N GLN A 100 -1.05 5.11 8.99
CA GLN A 100 -1.62 6.05 9.97
C GLN A 100 -3.13 6.19 9.84
N LYS A 101 -3.67 6.20 8.61
CA LYS A 101 -5.12 6.24 8.37
C LYS A 101 -5.81 4.94 8.78
N LEU A 102 -5.18 3.80 8.52
CA LEU A 102 -5.67 2.49 8.97
C LEU A 102 -5.63 2.36 10.49
N GLU A 103 -4.60 2.91 11.15
CA GLU A 103 -4.53 3.00 12.61
C GLU A 103 -5.65 3.89 13.16
N ALA A 104 -5.88 5.06 12.57
CA ALA A 104 -6.98 5.96 12.96
C ALA A 104 -8.37 5.33 12.75
N GLY A 105 -8.51 4.47 11.73
CA GLY A 105 -9.72 3.69 11.49
C GLY A 105 -9.88 2.45 12.38
N GLY A 106 -8.95 2.20 13.30
CA GLY A 106 -9.01 1.04 14.21
C GLY A 106 -8.69 -0.31 13.55
N TYR A 107 -8.17 -0.32 12.33
CA TYR A 107 -7.84 -1.54 11.59
C TYR A 107 -6.44 -2.09 11.93
N LEU A 108 -5.55 -1.25 12.46
CA LEU A 108 -4.20 -1.62 12.85
C LEU A 108 -3.90 -1.09 14.24
N GLU A 109 -3.18 -1.88 15.03
CA GLU A 109 -2.67 -1.47 16.33
C GLU A 109 -1.14 -1.46 16.32
N LYS A 110 -0.55 -0.54 17.10
CA LYS A 110 0.89 -0.56 17.33
C LYS A 110 1.22 -1.71 18.28
N ALA A 111 2.03 -2.65 17.79
CA ALA A 111 2.67 -3.62 18.66
C ALA A 111 3.53 -2.87 19.70
N GLN A 112 3.30 -3.14 20.98
CA GLN A 112 4.16 -2.63 22.05
C GLN A 112 5.56 -3.27 21.93
N PRO A 113 6.63 -2.52 22.27
CA PRO A 113 8.00 -3.00 22.21
C PRO A 113 8.30 -4.13 23.20
#